data_AF-A0A644Y3Q2-F1
#
_entry.id   AF-A0A644Y3Q2-F1
#
_cell.length_a   1.000
_cell.length_b   1.000
_cell.length_c   1.000
_cell.angle_alpha   90.00
_cell.angle_beta   90.00
_cell.angle_gamma   90.00
#
_symmetry.space_group_name_H-M   'P 1'
#
loop_
_entity.id
_entity.type
_entity.pdbx_description
1 polymer ?
#
loop_
_entity_poly.entity_id
_entity_poly.type
_entity_poly.pdbx_seq_one_letter_code
_entity_poly.pdbx_strand_id
1 'polypeptide(L)'
;MLEDIDDIWDLGDEEEWFVNPGGIPQVVASKLPRFLYIPADTACKEVNGDTSGVMGQMLSELFADVRSQSENFKQAQSYLVQLEKELDPTDQDSEFGKMLAELNDILANVFPDTKLHATADLSDPEKVLKPAFTVEMSSNVRTSVDRQGSGMIRAAAFGILRYRQKWMAQKKCDEQRAMIIAFEEPELYLHPCAANQMRNTIYELSDGFSQIVASTHSPFMIDLSRKPRQILNSFSINEDGLRVIPFSVTDAFKELLDEDKNYVKMLQRIDDQIARIFFAKYVVIIEGDTEAVVIGESIKRLPQERYNHLICDFEIIKARGKAAIIPLVKYLTAMGIEPIVVHDRDEATPGAVKFNAPILNAVGQHGRVVQMQECIEDELEYSAPTSEKPYKAYEHTLSWGDNWMDIPEKWRVKMKEIFGDYVE
;
A
#
# COMPACT_ATOMS: atom_id res chain seq x y z
N MET A 1 1.73 19.83 25.18
CA MET A 1 1.93 19.48 23.75
C MET A 1 3.35 19.73 23.26
N LEU A 2 4.05 20.82 23.64
CA LEU A 2 5.52 20.91 23.51
C LEU A 2 6.25 20.37 24.76
N GLU A 3 5.58 20.35 25.92
CA GLU A 3 6.13 19.87 27.20
C GLU A 3 6.26 18.34 27.30
N ASP A 4 5.63 17.60 26.38
CA ASP A 4 5.63 16.13 26.36
C ASP A 4 6.67 15.56 25.36
N ILE A 5 7.50 16.41 24.76
CA ILE A 5 8.50 15.98 23.78
C ILE A 5 9.58 15.14 24.47
N ASP A 6 10.05 15.56 25.64
CA ASP A 6 11.17 14.89 26.33
C ASP A 6 10.83 13.47 26.77
N ASP A 7 9.54 13.14 26.98
CA ASP A 7 9.09 11.79 27.34
C ASP A 7 9.10 10.80 26.15
N ILE A 8 9.33 11.29 24.93
CA ILE A 8 9.31 10.48 23.69
C ILE A 8 10.73 10.10 23.22
N TRP A 9 11.76 10.81 23.68
CA TRP A 9 13.14 10.63 23.21
C TRP A 9 14.02 9.96 24.27
N ASP A 10 14.47 8.75 23.99
CA ASP A 10 15.49 8.04 24.78
C ASP A 10 16.87 8.63 24.45
N LEU A 11 17.34 9.57 25.29
CA LEU A 11 18.64 10.21 25.15
C LEU A 11 19.69 9.32 25.85
N GLY A 12 20.64 8.76 25.10
CA GLY A 12 21.73 7.96 25.65
C GLY A 12 22.65 8.78 26.57
N ASP A 13 23.22 8.11 27.59
CA ASP A 13 24.03 8.72 28.66
C ASP A 13 25.45 9.18 28.25
N GLU A 14 25.88 8.96 26.99
CA GLU A 14 27.24 9.25 26.53
C GLU A 14 27.26 10.34 25.44
N GLU A 15 27.83 11.50 25.78
CA GLU A 15 28.08 12.60 24.84
C GLU A 15 29.44 12.42 24.13
N GLU A 16 29.42 11.91 22.90
CA GLU A 16 30.62 11.89 22.04
C GLU A 16 30.71 13.15 21.17
N TRP A 17 31.73 13.97 21.42
CA TRP A 17 32.01 15.17 20.63
C TRP A 17 32.74 14.81 19.33
N PHE A 18 32.13 15.09 18.18
CA PHE A 18 32.77 14.94 16.86
C PHE A 18 32.89 16.30 16.13
N VAL A 19 33.96 16.46 15.35
CA VAL A 19 34.22 17.68 14.58
C VAL A 19 33.35 17.72 13.33
N ASN A 20 32.68 18.84 13.09
CA ASN A 20 31.63 19.00 12.08
C ASN A 20 32.15 19.69 10.79
N PRO A 21 32.27 18.98 9.66
CA PRO A 21 32.61 19.60 8.37
C PRO A 21 31.39 20.12 7.57
N GLY A 22 30.15 19.91 8.04
CA GLY A 22 28.92 20.13 7.24
C GLY A 22 27.85 21.06 7.83
N GLY A 23 28.07 21.69 8.99
CA GLY A 23 27.07 22.53 9.66
C GLY A 23 25.91 21.74 10.30
N ILE A 24 25.03 22.42 11.05
CA ILE A 24 23.89 21.82 11.76
C ILE A 24 22.93 21.04 10.82
N PRO A 25 22.59 21.52 9.60
CA PRO A 25 21.65 20.83 8.72
C PRO A 25 22.08 19.41 8.33
N GLN A 26 23.38 19.19 8.08
CA GLN A 26 23.91 17.86 7.72
C GLN A 26 23.77 16.85 8.86
N VAL A 27 23.97 17.30 10.11
CA VAL A 27 23.89 16.44 11.30
C VAL A 27 22.44 16.02 11.57
N VAL A 28 21.50 16.95 11.45
CA VAL A 28 20.08 16.62 11.54
C VAL A 28 19.70 15.68 10.40
N ALA A 29 20.14 15.96 9.17
CA ALA A 29 19.88 15.13 8.01
C ALA A 29 20.51 13.73 8.09
N SER A 30 21.57 13.51 8.87
CA SER A 30 22.15 12.17 9.05
C SER A 30 21.34 11.30 10.02
N LYS A 31 20.62 11.92 10.96
CA LYS A 31 19.78 11.25 11.96
C LYS A 31 18.33 11.05 11.51
N LEU A 32 17.81 11.87 10.59
CA LEU A 32 16.45 11.73 10.06
C LEU A 32 16.26 10.45 9.24
N PRO A 33 15.04 9.87 9.16
CA PRO A 33 14.78 8.73 8.30
C PRO A 33 15.12 9.02 6.84
N ARG A 34 15.64 8.02 6.11
CA ARG A 34 15.78 8.14 4.66
C ARG A 34 14.43 7.99 3.99
N PHE A 35 14.14 8.86 3.03
CA PHE A 35 12.91 8.79 2.24
C PHE A 35 13.23 8.24 0.85
N LEU A 36 12.55 7.16 0.48
CA LEU A 36 12.62 6.55 -0.84
C LEU A 36 11.24 6.59 -1.47
N TYR A 37 11.13 7.27 -2.61
CA TYR A 37 9.89 7.40 -3.37
C TYR A 37 9.94 6.59 -4.65
N ILE A 38 8.90 5.78 -4.90
CA ILE A 38 8.77 4.90 -6.06
C ILE A 38 7.44 5.23 -6.74
N PRO A 39 7.45 6.05 -7.81
CA PRO A 39 6.24 6.54 -8.47
C PRO A 39 5.57 5.50 -9.38
N ALA A 40 4.32 5.78 -9.74
CA ALA A 40 3.51 4.95 -10.62
C ALA A 40 3.90 5.12 -12.09
N ASP A 41 4.40 6.29 -12.49
CA ASP A 41 4.96 6.46 -13.83
C ASP A 41 6.46 6.19 -13.78
N THR A 42 6.85 4.93 -13.93
CA THR A 42 8.25 4.58 -14.22
C THR A 42 8.57 4.92 -15.68
N ALA A 43 8.36 6.17 -16.07
CA ALA A 43 9.01 6.73 -17.25
C ALA A 43 10.51 6.48 -17.07
N CYS A 44 11.12 5.77 -18.03
CA CYS A 44 12.45 5.16 -17.90
C CYS A 44 13.51 6.09 -17.27
N LYS A 45 13.39 7.42 -17.45
CA LYS A 45 14.29 8.44 -16.89
C LYS A 45 14.45 8.41 -15.36
N GLU A 46 13.42 8.05 -14.59
CA GLU A 46 13.51 7.99 -13.12
C GLU A 46 14.07 6.64 -12.61
N VAL A 47 14.24 5.67 -13.50
CA VAL A 47 14.83 4.35 -13.21
C VAL A 47 16.19 4.16 -13.90
N ASN A 48 16.59 5.11 -14.75
CA ASN A 48 17.91 5.14 -15.38
C ASN A 48 18.99 4.91 -14.32
N GLY A 49 19.95 4.03 -14.63
CA GLY A 49 21.04 3.62 -13.74
C GLY A 49 22.01 4.73 -13.30
N ASP A 50 21.74 5.99 -13.62
CA ASP A 50 22.44 7.11 -13.00
C ASP A 50 22.11 7.17 -11.50
N THR A 51 22.99 7.75 -10.70
CA THR A 51 22.90 7.80 -9.23
C THR A 51 21.59 8.43 -8.72
N SER A 52 20.86 9.14 -9.57
CA SER A 52 19.57 9.78 -9.28
C SER A 52 18.36 8.87 -9.47
N GLY A 53 18.44 7.80 -10.27
CA GLY A 53 17.31 6.91 -10.50
C GLY A 53 17.05 5.98 -9.31
N VAL A 54 15.80 5.50 -9.14
CA VAL A 54 15.37 4.67 -8.01
C VAL A 54 16.30 3.46 -7.79
N MET A 55 16.69 2.77 -8.87
CA MET A 55 17.64 1.64 -8.80
C MET A 55 19.04 2.07 -8.37
N GLY A 56 19.54 3.19 -8.92
CA GLY A 56 20.85 3.74 -8.59
C GLY A 56 20.92 4.19 -7.13
N GLN A 57 19.84 4.81 -6.62
CA GLN A 57 19.70 5.16 -5.23
C GLN A 57 19.73 3.90 -4.35
N MET A 58 18.89 2.89 -4.61
CA MET A 58 18.89 1.66 -3.82
C MET A 58 20.23 0.92 -3.83
N LEU A 59 20.90 0.86 -4.99
CA LEU A 59 22.24 0.27 -5.08
C LEU A 59 23.29 1.09 -4.33
N SER A 60 23.17 2.42 -4.36
CA SER A 60 24.02 3.33 -3.58
C SER A 60 23.81 3.13 -2.07
N GLU A 61 22.58 2.87 -1.64
CA GLU A 61 22.29 2.51 -0.25
C GLU A 61 22.87 1.16 0.14
N LEU A 62 22.66 0.12 -0.67
CA LEU A 62 23.29 -1.19 -0.45
C LEU A 62 24.82 -1.07 -0.42
N PHE A 63 25.39 -0.22 -1.27
CA PHE A 63 26.82 0.02 -1.29
C PHE A 63 27.30 0.75 -0.03
N ALA A 64 26.57 1.76 0.45
CA ALA A 64 26.88 2.42 1.71
C ALA A 64 26.87 1.41 2.88
N ASP A 65 25.87 0.52 2.91
CA ASP A 65 25.74 -0.53 3.92
C ASP A 65 26.94 -1.51 3.86
N VAL A 66 27.37 -1.93 2.67
CA VAL A 66 28.55 -2.80 2.48
C VAL A 66 29.86 -2.08 2.82
N ARG A 67 29.94 -0.80 2.47
CA ARG A 67 31.13 0.05 2.61
C ARG A 67 31.46 0.35 4.06
N SER A 68 30.44 0.64 4.88
CA SER A 68 30.60 0.91 6.32
C SER A 68 31.38 -0.20 7.06
N GLN A 69 31.40 -1.41 6.51
CA GLN A 69 32.03 -2.59 7.09
C GLN A 69 33.32 -3.02 6.39
N SER A 70 33.71 -2.35 5.30
CA SER A 70 34.86 -2.74 4.48
C SER A 70 36.16 -2.16 5.04
N GLU A 71 37.14 -3.03 5.30
CA GLU A 71 38.47 -2.59 5.75
C GLU A 71 39.22 -1.81 4.66
N ASN A 72 39.07 -2.21 3.40
CA ASN A 72 39.60 -1.46 2.26
C ASN A 72 39.03 -0.04 2.19
N PHE A 73 37.79 0.13 2.63
CA PHE A 73 37.17 1.44 2.65
C PHE A 73 37.76 2.35 3.73
N LYS A 74 38.03 1.83 4.92
CA LYS A 74 38.76 2.58 5.97
C LYS A 74 40.16 2.98 5.52
N GLN A 75 40.85 2.10 4.80
CA GLN A 75 42.16 2.42 4.22
C GLN A 75 42.06 3.49 3.12
N ALA A 76 41.05 3.41 2.24
CA ALA A 76 40.83 4.46 1.25
C ALA A 76 40.57 5.82 1.92
N GLN A 77 39.82 5.84 3.04
CA GLN A 77 39.60 7.05 3.83
C GLN A 77 40.90 7.60 4.41
N SER A 78 41.80 6.77 4.93
CA SER A 78 43.08 7.26 5.46
C SER A 78 43.97 7.87 4.37
N TYR A 79 43.97 7.30 3.16
CA TYR A 79 44.68 7.87 2.02
C TYR A 79 44.04 9.15 1.49
N LEU A 80 42.71 9.27 1.50
CA LEU A 80 42.03 10.52 1.13
C LEU A 80 42.38 11.66 2.07
N VAL A 81 42.47 11.40 3.38
CA VAL A 81 42.93 12.39 4.38
C VAL A 81 44.39 12.78 4.16
N GLN A 82 45.24 11.85 3.71
CA GLN A 82 46.63 12.19 3.35
C GLN A 82 46.69 13.06 2.10
N LEU A 83 45.91 12.73 1.07
CA LEU A 83 45.82 13.52 -0.16
C LEU A 83 45.26 14.92 0.11
N GLU A 84 44.31 15.05 1.03
CA GLU A 84 43.78 16.35 1.47
C GLU A 84 44.88 17.25 2.03
N LYS A 85 45.79 16.68 2.83
CA LYS A 85 46.95 17.42 3.35
C LYS A 85 47.94 17.81 2.27
N GLU A 86 48.16 16.96 1.26
CA GLU A 86 49.00 17.30 0.10
C GLU A 86 48.43 18.44 -0.75
N LEU A 87 47.11 18.61 -0.72
CA LEU A 87 46.38 19.66 -1.45
C LEU A 87 46.05 20.86 -0.56
N ASP A 88 46.66 20.98 0.62
CA ASP A 88 46.48 22.12 1.50
C ASP A 88 47.13 23.37 0.87
N PRO A 89 46.35 24.40 0.50
CA PRO A 89 46.88 25.62 -0.11
C PRO A 89 47.78 26.43 0.82
N THR A 90 47.74 26.17 2.13
CA THR A 90 48.55 26.86 3.14
C THR A 90 49.90 26.20 3.39
N ASP A 91 50.07 24.95 2.94
CA ASP A 91 51.33 24.24 3.00
C ASP A 91 52.25 24.70 1.84
N GLN A 92 53.21 25.57 2.15
CA GLN A 92 54.18 26.09 1.18
C GLN A 92 55.19 25.04 0.70
N ASP A 93 55.32 23.92 1.41
CA ASP A 93 56.20 22.83 1.00
C ASP A 93 55.52 21.86 0.04
N SER A 94 54.18 21.83 0.02
CA SER A 94 53.38 21.07 -0.93
C SER A 94 53.49 21.64 -2.36
N GLU A 95 53.41 20.76 -3.37
CA GLU A 95 53.44 21.19 -4.78
C GLU A 95 52.21 22.04 -5.13
N PHE A 96 51.06 21.78 -4.50
CA PHE A 96 49.84 22.54 -4.72
C PHE A 96 49.91 23.95 -4.12
N GLY A 97 50.47 24.09 -2.92
CA GLY A 97 50.70 25.40 -2.29
C GLY A 97 51.69 26.26 -3.09
N LYS A 98 52.77 25.67 -3.60
CA LYS A 98 53.71 26.36 -4.51
C LYS A 98 53.03 26.81 -5.81
N MET A 99 52.25 25.94 -6.43
CA MET A 99 51.47 26.28 -7.63
C MET A 99 50.51 27.44 -7.37
N LEU A 100 49.80 27.46 -6.24
CA LEU A 100 48.90 28.54 -5.86
C LEU A 100 49.64 29.86 -5.58
N ALA A 101 50.83 29.80 -4.99
CA ALA A 101 51.66 30.98 -4.79
C ALA A 101 52.10 31.58 -6.13
N GLU A 102 52.63 30.75 -7.05
CA GLU A 102 53.02 31.19 -8.40
C GLU A 102 51.83 31.77 -9.18
N LEU A 103 50.66 31.13 -9.09
CA LEU A 103 49.45 31.58 -9.77
C LEU A 103 48.96 32.93 -9.21
N ASN A 104 49.09 33.13 -7.89
CA ASN A 104 48.80 34.42 -7.26
C ASN A 104 49.80 35.52 -7.66
N ASP A 105 51.08 35.19 -7.83
CA ASP A 105 52.08 36.13 -8.33
C ASP A 105 51.81 36.55 -9.78
N ILE A 106 51.39 35.60 -10.63
CA ILE A 106 50.97 35.89 -12.00
C ILE A 106 49.71 36.77 -11.99
N LEU A 107 48.73 36.46 -11.15
CA LEU A 107 47.50 37.25 -11.03
C LEU A 107 47.78 38.67 -10.55
N ALA A 108 48.71 38.87 -9.62
CA ALA A 108 49.08 40.18 -9.11
C ALA A 108 49.65 41.11 -10.21
N ASN A 109 50.28 40.56 -11.25
CA ASN A 109 50.76 41.34 -12.39
C ASN A 109 49.64 41.91 -13.27
N VAL A 110 48.45 41.28 -13.25
CA VAL A 110 47.29 41.72 -14.02
C VAL A 110 46.30 42.50 -13.14
N PHE A 111 46.09 42.06 -11.90
CA PHE A 111 45.18 42.63 -10.91
C PHE A 111 45.87 42.68 -9.54
N PRO A 112 46.50 43.80 -9.16
CA PRO A 112 47.35 43.92 -7.96
C PRO A 112 46.64 43.60 -6.63
N ASP A 113 45.34 43.83 -6.56
CA ASP A 113 44.54 43.68 -5.34
C ASP A 113 43.74 42.36 -5.29
N THR A 114 44.00 41.43 -6.22
CA THR A 114 43.25 40.17 -6.33
C THR A 114 44.11 38.97 -5.93
N LYS A 115 43.59 38.11 -5.06
CA LYS A 115 44.18 36.80 -4.72
C LYS A 115 43.18 35.68 -4.92
N LEU A 116 43.65 34.58 -5.49
CA LEU A 116 42.93 33.32 -5.63
C LEU A 116 43.14 32.47 -4.38
N HIS A 117 42.04 32.08 -3.75
CA HIS A 117 42.00 31.13 -2.64
C HIS A 117 41.24 29.89 -3.09
N ALA A 118 41.88 28.72 -3.02
CA ALA A 118 41.26 27.44 -3.36
C ALA A 118 41.54 26.44 -2.24
N THR A 119 40.50 25.76 -1.74
CA THR A 119 40.60 24.72 -0.71
C THR A 119 40.00 23.43 -1.24
N ALA A 120 40.69 22.31 -1.05
CA ALA A 120 40.14 20.99 -1.32
C ALA A 120 39.50 20.42 -0.04
N ASP A 121 38.29 19.87 -0.15
CA ASP A 121 37.63 19.07 0.91
C ASP A 121 37.54 17.62 0.42
N LEU A 122 38.37 16.76 1.01
CA LEU A 122 38.39 15.32 0.76
C LEU A 122 38.09 14.52 2.04
N SER A 123 37.81 15.22 3.14
CA SER A 123 37.59 14.67 4.47
C SER A 123 36.36 13.76 4.56
N ASP A 124 35.37 13.99 3.69
CA ASP A 124 34.14 13.20 3.59
C ASP A 124 34.21 12.21 2.41
N PRO A 125 34.45 10.92 2.68
CA PRO A 125 34.55 9.93 1.63
C PRO A 125 33.23 9.69 0.89
N GLU A 126 32.06 9.99 1.49
CA GLU A 126 30.76 9.83 0.83
C GLU A 126 30.58 10.85 -0.30
N LYS A 127 31.21 12.03 -0.18
CA LYS A 127 31.25 13.03 -1.26
C LYS A 127 32.19 12.61 -2.39
N VAL A 128 33.33 12.02 -2.06
CA VAL A 128 34.43 11.75 -3.01
C VAL A 128 34.28 10.41 -3.73
N LEU A 129 33.90 9.35 -3.02
CA LEU A 129 33.81 7.99 -3.58
C LEU A 129 32.36 7.61 -3.85
N LYS A 130 31.78 8.20 -4.89
CA LYS A 130 30.45 7.82 -5.38
C LYS A 130 30.59 6.73 -6.45
N PRO A 131 30.09 5.51 -6.21
CA PRO A 131 30.09 4.48 -7.24
C PRO A 131 29.17 4.89 -8.40
N ALA A 132 29.65 4.69 -9.63
CA ALA A 132 28.81 4.73 -10.82
C ALA A 132 28.33 3.31 -11.10
N PHE A 133 27.02 3.06 -10.96
CA PHE A 133 26.43 1.76 -11.25
C PHE A 133 25.94 1.71 -12.69
N THR A 134 26.46 0.81 -13.50
CA THR A 134 25.81 0.45 -14.77
C THR A 134 24.88 -0.71 -14.51
N VAL A 135 23.57 -0.46 -14.56
CA VAL A 135 22.55 -1.47 -14.30
C VAL A 135 22.06 -2.05 -15.62
N GLU A 136 22.23 -3.36 -15.78
CA GLU A 136 21.68 -4.12 -16.90
C GLU A 136 20.78 -5.23 -16.36
N MET A 137 19.75 -5.58 -17.13
CA MET A 137 18.86 -6.69 -16.82
C MET A 137 18.82 -7.67 -17.99
N SER A 138 18.57 -8.95 -17.68
CA SER A 138 18.51 -10.01 -18.68
C SER A 138 17.40 -11.02 -18.41
N SER A 139 16.56 -11.27 -19.41
CA SER A 139 15.72 -12.46 -19.49
C SER A 139 16.38 -13.51 -20.39
N ASN A 140 16.75 -13.09 -21.60
CA ASN A 140 17.45 -13.86 -22.63
C ASN A 140 18.69 -13.14 -23.17
N VAL A 141 18.63 -11.80 -23.27
CA VAL A 141 19.72 -10.92 -23.70
C VAL A 141 19.89 -9.81 -22.66
N ARG A 142 21.13 -9.39 -22.40
CA ARG A 142 21.44 -8.25 -21.53
C ARG A 142 21.09 -6.96 -22.23
N THR A 143 20.33 -6.10 -21.55
CA THR A 143 19.97 -4.78 -22.06
C THR A 143 19.87 -3.78 -20.91
N SER A 144 19.97 -2.49 -21.24
CA SER A 144 19.71 -1.39 -20.30
C SER A 144 18.32 -1.50 -19.69
N VAL A 145 18.15 -0.99 -18.48
CA VAL A 145 16.87 -0.88 -17.75
C VAL A 145 15.81 -0.19 -18.61
N ASP A 146 16.19 0.80 -19.41
CA ASP A 146 15.28 1.60 -20.25
C ASP A 146 14.64 0.79 -21.38
N ARG A 147 15.17 -0.40 -21.66
CA ARG A 147 14.65 -1.36 -22.64
C ARG A 147 13.85 -2.49 -21.98
N GLN A 148 13.65 -2.44 -20.66
CA GLN A 148 12.87 -3.41 -19.90
C GLN A 148 11.43 -2.97 -19.72
N GLY A 149 10.54 -3.95 -19.56
CA GLY A 149 9.16 -3.68 -19.17
C GLY A 149 9.09 -3.14 -17.75
N SER A 150 8.19 -2.18 -17.52
CA SER A 150 7.94 -1.54 -16.22
C SER A 150 7.69 -2.53 -15.07
N GLY A 151 6.98 -3.64 -15.33
CA GLY A 151 6.75 -4.68 -14.33
C GLY A 151 8.03 -5.39 -13.87
N MET A 152 8.99 -5.63 -14.77
CA MET A 152 10.28 -6.24 -14.43
C MET A 152 11.15 -5.29 -13.60
N ILE A 153 11.12 -4.01 -13.95
CA ILE A 153 11.80 -2.95 -13.22
C ILE A 153 11.27 -2.87 -11.78
N ARG A 154 9.95 -2.83 -11.59
CA ARG A 154 9.33 -2.81 -10.25
C ARG A 154 9.69 -4.04 -9.44
N ALA A 155 9.60 -5.23 -10.05
CA ALA A 155 9.96 -6.47 -9.39
C ALA A 155 11.42 -6.49 -8.93
N ALA A 156 12.34 -5.93 -9.73
CA ALA A 156 13.75 -5.84 -9.36
C ALA A 156 14.01 -4.79 -8.26
N ALA A 157 13.39 -3.62 -8.34
CA ALA A 157 13.46 -2.58 -7.31
C ALA A 157 13.01 -3.15 -5.96
N PHE A 158 11.88 -3.86 -5.99
CA PHE A 158 11.36 -4.54 -4.84
C PHE A 158 12.26 -5.68 -4.32
N GLY A 159 12.85 -6.45 -5.22
CA GLY A 159 13.82 -7.50 -4.88
C GLY A 159 15.04 -6.95 -4.16
N ILE A 160 15.55 -5.78 -4.58
CA ILE A 160 16.67 -5.08 -3.94
C ILE A 160 16.29 -4.65 -2.52
N LEU A 161 15.12 -4.02 -2.33
CA LEU A 161 14.63 -3.62 -1.00
C LEU A 161 14.48 -4.81 -0.06
N ARG A 162 13.88 -5.90 -0.57
CA ARG A 162 13.73 -7.14 0.20
C ARG A 162 15.08 -7.73 0.59
N TYR A 163 16.04 -7.74 -0.32
CA TYR A 163 17.38 -8.24 -0.04
C TYR A 163 18.07 -7.42 1.04
N ARG A 164 17.99 -6.09 0.94
CA ARG A 164 18.54 -5.18 1.95
C ARG A 164 17.96 -5.46 3.33
N GLN A 165 16.64 -5.57 3.45
CA GLN A 165 16.02 -5.87 4.75
C GLN A 165 16.49 -7.21 5.31
N LYS A 166 16.57 -8.26 4.49
CA LYS A 166 17.11 -9.56 4.93
C LYS A 166 18.56 -9.45 5.40
N TRP A 167 19.38 -8.69 4.69
CA TRP A 167 20.77 -8.43 5.05
C TRP A 167 20.87 -7.69 6.39
N MET A 168 20.05 -6.65 6.60
CA MET A 168 20.00 -5.89 7.85
C MET A 168 19.52 -6.74 9.03
N ALA A 169 18.48 -7.55 8.83
CA ALA A 169 17.95 -8.45 9.85
C ALA A 169 18.98 -9.51 10.30
N GLN A 170 19.82 -10.00 9.39
CA GLN A 170 20.88 -10.95 9.72
C GLN A 170 22.02 -10.33 10.53
N LYS A 171 22.31 -9.04 10.31
CA LYS A 171 23.51 -8.41 10.86
C LYS A 171 23.36 -7.81 12.24
N LYS A 172 22.14 -7.72 12.82
CA LYS A 172 21.88 -7.10 14.13
C LYS A 172 22.72 -5.81 14.34
N CYS A 173 22.75 -4.93 13.34
CA CYS A 173 23.37 -3.61 13.54
C CYS A 173 22.47 -2.82 14.50
N ASP A 174 23.05 -2.26 15.56
CA ASP A 174 22.31 -1.44 16.54
C ASP A 174 22.10 0.01 16.04
N GLU A 175 22.88 0.47 15.06
CA GLU A 175 22.72 1.77 14.41
C GLU A 175 22.01 1.63 13.05
N GLN A 176 20.71 1.37 13.06
CA GLN A 176 19.91 1.31 11.83
C GLN A 176 19.17 2.63 11.63
N ARG A 177 19.61 3.39 10.62
CA ARG A 177 18.88 4.58 10.19
C ARG A 177 17.52 4.17 9.65
N ALA A 178 16.45 4.70 10.25
CA ALA A 178 15.08 4.43 9.83
C ALA A 178 14.84 4.83 8.37
N MET A 179 13.88 4.17 7.72
CA MET A 179 13.52 4.43 6.33
C MET A 179 12.02 4.58 6.16
N ILE A 180 11.61 5.52 5.32
CA ILE A 180 10.23 5.68 4.85
C ILE A 180 10.24 5.37 3.36
N ILE A 181 9.52 4.33 2.97
CA ILE A 181 9.36 3.92 1.56
C ILE A 181 7.95 4.27 1.12
N ALA A 182 7.84 5.15 0.13
CA ALA A 182 6.58 5.53 -0.48
C ALA A 182 6.43 4.87 -1.85
N PHE A 183 5.39 4.06 -2.02
CA PHE A 183 5.04 3.42 -3.29
C PHE A 183 3.76 4.03 -3.86
N GLU A 184 3.77 4.34 -5.15
CA GLU A 184 2.53 4.53 -5.90
C GLU A 184 2.21 3.29 -6.73
N GLU A 185 1.03 2.73 -6.52
CA GLU A 185 0.51 1.55 -7.22
C GLU A 185 1.56 0.44 -7.35
N PRO A 186 2.03 -0.15 -6.23
CA PRO A 186 3.07 -1.19 -6.25
C PRO A 186 2.74 -2.34 -7.21
N GLU A 187 1.47 -2.69 -7.33
CA GLU A 187 0.94 -3.74 -8.20
C GLU A 187 0.93 -3.41 -9.70
N LEU A 188 1.17 -2.17 -10.10
CA LEU A 188 0.99 -1.73 -11.49
C LEU A 188 1.89 -2.54 -12.44
N TYR A 189 1.30 -3.04 -13.52
CA TYR A 189 1.94 -3.95 -14.51
C TYR A 189 2.34 -5.33 -13.99
N LEU A 190 1.91 -5.73 -12.79
CA LEU A 190 2.14 -7.08 -12.25
C LEU A 190 0.96 -8.00 -12.51
N HIS A 191 1.26 -9.27 -12.78
CA HIS A 191 0.25 -10.32 -12.77
C HIS A 191 -0.35 -10.46 -11.35
N PRO A 192 -1.63 -10.83 -11.15
CA PRO A 192 -2.24 -10.96 -9.83
C PRO A 192 -1.44 -11.79 -8.82
N CYS A 193 -0.88 -12.93 -9.25
CA CYS A 193 0.01 -13.74 -8.40
C CYS A 193 1.27 -12.98 -7.94
N ALA A 194 1.84 -12.13 -8.79
CA ALA A 194 2.99 -11.30 -8.46
C ALA A 194 2.59 -10.13 -7.55
N ALA A 195 1.41 -9.53 -7.75
CA ALA A 195 0.85 -8.52 -6.84
C ALA A 195 0.66 -9.09 -5.42
N ASN A 196 0.12 -10.31 -5.29
CA ASN A 196 -0.01 -10.98 -3.99
C ASN A 196 1.35 -11.27 -3.32
N GLN A 197 2.37 -11.66 -4.09
CA GLN A 197 3.73 -11.82 -3.56
C GLN A 197 4.32 -10.48 -3.12
N MET A 198 4.09 -9.42 -3.91
CA MET A 198 4.53 -8.07 -3.58
C MET A 198 3.88 -7.56 -2.30
N ARG A 199 2.55 -7.71 -2.16
CA ARG A 199 1.83 -7.42 -0.91
C ARG A 199 2.48 -8.08 0.30
N ASN A 200 2.70 -9.39 0.23
CA ASN A 200 3.28 -10.15 1.34
C ASN A 200 4.66 -9.62 1.76
N THR A 201 5.51 -9.31 0.78
CA THR A 201 6.82 -8.76 1.09
C THR A 201 6.76 -7.29 1.54
N ILE A 202 5.80 -6.48 1.10
CA ILE A 202 5.56 -5.14 1.68
C ILE A 202 5.24 -5.28 3.18
N TYR A 203 4.38 -6.22 3.55
CA TYR A 203 4.11 -6.46 4.96
C TYR A 203 5.33 -6.99 5.72
N GLU A 204 6.14 -7.87 5.13
CA GLU A 204 7.42 -8.30 5.70
C GLU A 204 8.36 -7.10 5.93
N LEU A 205 8.43 -6.16 4.97
CA LEU A 205 9.28 -4.98 5.04
C LEU A 205 8.89 -4.01 6.17
N SER A 206 7.61 -3.97 6.53
CA SER A 206 7.08 -3.09 7.59
C SER A 206 7.40 -3.52 9.02
N ASP A 207 7.99 -4.71 9.23
CA ASP A 207 8.14 -5.31 10.58
C ASP A 207 9.38 -4.84 11.37
N GLY A 208 10.07 -3.78 10.91
CA GLY A 208 11.32 -3.28 11.51
C GLY A 208 11.46 -1.76 11.50
N PHE A 209 12.66 -1.25 11.18
CA PHE A 209 12.98 0.19 11.10
C PHE A 209 12.47 0.90 9.83
N SER A 210 11.63 0.21 9.05
CA SER A 210 11.11 0.72 7.76
C SER A 210 9.61 0.92 7.85
N GLN A 211 9.17 2.15 7.59
CA GLN A 211 7.76 2.48 7.39
C GLN A 211 7.44 2.44 5.90
N ILE A 212 6.32 1.82 5.54
CA ILE A 212 5.84 1.80 4.16
C ILE A 212 4.54 2.60 4.07
N VAL A 213 4.50 3.49 3.09
CA VAL A 213 3.31 4.23 2.68
C VAL A 213 3.02 3.83 1.24
N ALA A 214 1.82 3.33 0.96
CA ALA A 214 1.47 2.90 -0.39
C ALA A 214 0.07 3.40 -0.78
N SER A 215 -0.07 3.90 -2.01
CA SER A 215 -1.37 4.08 -2.66
C SER A 215 -1.66 2.89 -3.57
N THR A 216 -2.91 2.45 -3.64
CA THR A 216 -3.31 1.30 -4.45
C THR A 216 -4.78 1.40 -4.84
N HIS A 217 -5.09 0.96 -6.06
CA HIS A 217 -6.46 0.75 -6.55
C HIS A 217 -6.80 -0.74 -6.65
N SER A 218 -5.96 -1.62 -6.09
CA SER A 218 -6.05 -3.05 -6.26
C SER A 218 -6.50 -3.76 -4.99
N PRO A 219 -7.57 -4.59 -5.07
CA PRO A 219 -7.99 -5.42 -3.95
C PRO A 219 -6.93 -6.44 -3.55
N PHE A 220 -6.06 -6.84 -4.48
CA PHE A 220 -4.99 -7.81 -4.20
C PHE A 220 -3.93 -7.29 -3.23
N MET A 221 -3.85 -5.97 -3.02
CA MET A 221 -2.90 -5.36 -2.08
C MET A 221 -3.42 -5.32 -0.65
N ILE A 222 -4.71 -5.57 -0.42
CA ILE A 222 -5.34 -5.51 0.90
C ILE A 222 -5.42 -6.91 1.50
N ASP A 223 -4.95 -7.08 2.74
CA ASP A 223 -5.03 -8.35 3.47
C ASP A 223 -5.47 -8.11 4.90
N LEU A 224 -6.77 -8.24 5.13
CA LEU A 224 -7.39 -8.02 6.44
C LEU A 224 -7.04 -9.11 7.46
N SER A 225 -6.32 -10.16 7.06
CA SER A 225 -5.91 -11.24 7.96
C SER A 225 -4.63 -10.98 8.75
N ARG A 226 -3.84 -10.01 8.32
CA ARG A 226 -2.55 -9.67 8.94
C ARG A 226 -2.78 -8.79 10.18
N LYS A 227 -2.12 -9.14 11.30
CA LYS A 227 -2.14 -8.46 12.60
C LYS A 227 -1.64 -6.99 12.54
N PRO A 228 -1.91 -6.14 13.56
CA PRO A 228 -2.47 -4.78 13.43
C PRO A 228 -1.48 -3.65 13.06
N ARG A 229 -0.35 -3.95 12.42
CA ARG A 229 0.58 -2.88 11.96
C ARG A 229 0.13 -2.19 10.67
N GLN A 230 -0.97 -2.64 10.07
CA GLN A 230 -1.50 -2.05 8.85
C GLN A 230 -2.45 -0.90 9.18
N ILE A 231 -2.17 0.29 8.63
CA ILE A 231 -3.11 1.40 8.61
C ILE A 231 -3.75 1.47 7.22
N LEU A 232 -5.03 1.09 7.13
CA LEU A 232 -5.80 1.24 5.89
C LEU A 232 -6.57 2.56 5.94
N ASN A 233 -6.35 3.41 4.95
CA ASN A 233 -7.08 4.66 4.79
C ASN A 233 -7.83 4.61 3.46
N SER A 234 -9.15 4.73 3.48
CA SER A 234 -9.91 5.00 2.25
C SER A 234 -9.96 6.49 2.00
N PHE A 235 -9.69 6.84 0.74
CA PHE A 235 -9.81 8.18 0.22
C PHE A 235 -10.96 8.18 -0.77
N SER A 236 -11.94 9.05 -0.54
CA SER A 236 -13.06 9.29 -1.46
C SER A 236 -13.23 10.78 -1.67
N ILE A 237 -13.55 11.18 -2.90
CA ILE A 237 -13.82 12.57 -3.25
C ILE A 237 -15.32 12.69 -3.46
N ASN A 238 -15.95 13.53 -2.65
CA ASN A 238 -17.36 13.89 -2.77
C ASN A 238 -17.50 15.35 -3.20
N GLU A 239 -18.73 15.79 -3.51
CA GLU A 239 -19.01 17.19 -3.86
C GLU A 239 -18.58 18.18 -2.76
N ASP A 240 -18.61 17.73 -1.49
CA ASP A 240 -18.22 18.51 -0.30
C ASP A 240 -16.71 18.48 0.02
N GLY A 241 -15.90 17.73 -0.75
CA GLY A 241 -14.45 17.65 -0.60
C GLY A 241 -13.90 16.24 -0.36
N LEU A 242 -12.66 16.16 0.16
CA LEU A 242 -11.95 14.91 0.42
C LEU A 242 -12.44 14.27 1.73
N ARG A 243 -13.00 13.07 1.66
CA ARG A 243 -13.34 12.24 2.82
C ARG A 243 -12.27 11.18 2.99
N VAL A 244 -11.62 11.18 4.17
CA VAL A 244 -10.62 10.17 4.56
C VAL A 244 -11.17 9.37 5.73
N ILE A 245 -11.22 8.05 5.58
CA ILE A 245 -11.66 7.13 6.63
C ILE A 245 -10.47 6.25 7.04
N PRO A 246 -9.88 6.47 8.22
CA PRO A 246 -8.75 5.68 8.71
C PRO A 246 -9.24 4.41 9.41
N PHE A 247 -9.42 3.34 8.65
CA PHE A 247 -10.17 2.14 9.05
C PHE A 247 -9.63 1.42 10.29
N SER A 248 -8.33 1.10 10.32
CA SER A 248 -7.76 0.18 11.33
C SER A 248 -7.31 0.84 12.64
N VAL A 249 -7.46 2.16 12.75
CA VAL A 249 -7.15 2.93 13.97
C VAL A 249 -8.39 3.42 14.71
N THR A 250 -9.59 3.16 14.17
CA THR A 250 -10.85 3.48 14.86
C THR A 250 -10.99 2.65 16.12
N ASP A 251 -11.52 3.26 17.19
CA ASP A 251 -11.69 2.56 18.47
C ASP A 251 -12.73 1.42 18.35
N ALA A 252 -13.73 1.58 17.49
CA ALA A 252 -14.67 0.52 17.12
C ALA A 252 -13.98 -0.72 16.50
N PHE A 253 -12.92 -0.53 15.71
CA PHE A 253 -12.14 -1.64 15.16
C PHE A 253 -11.29 -2.34 16.23
N LYS A 254 -10.70 -1.57 17.15
CA LYS A 254 -9.92 -2.12 18.27
C LYS A 254 -10.79 -2.94 19.23
N GLU A 255 -11.99 -2.46 19.56
CA GLU A 255 -12.95 -3.20 20.39
C GLU A 255 -13.42 -4.50 19.73
N LEU A 256 -13.54 -4.51 18.40
CA LEU A 256 -13.96 -5.68 17.63
C LEU A 256 -12.85 -6.73 17.50
N LEU A 257 -11.58 -6.33 17.55
CA LEU A 257 -10.42 -7.23 17.62
C LEU A 257 -10.35 -8.00 18.95
N ASP A 258 -10.82 -7.40 20.06
CA ASP A 258 -10.83 -8.06 21.37
C ASP A 258 -11.90 -9.17 21.47
N GLU A 259 -12.93 -9.16 20.59
CA GLU A 259 -13.90 -10.24 20.45
C GLU A 259 -13.39 -11.37 19.52
N ASP A 260 -12.40 -12.16 19.98
CA ASP A 260 -11.69 -13.22 19.25
C ASP A 260 -12.58 -14.13 18.37
N LYS A 261 -13.79 -14.48 18.83
CA LYS A 261 -14.67 -15.44 18.13
C LYS A 261 -15.31 -14.85 16.87
N ASN A 262 -15.66 -13.55 16.89
CA ASN A 262 -16.27 -12.89 15.74
C ASN A 262 -15.22 -12.55 14.68
N TYR A 263 -14.04 -12.12 15.15
CA TYR A 263 -12.89 -11.86 14.30
C TYR A 263 -12.39 -13.12 13.57
N VAL A 264 -12.16 -14.24 14.27
CA VAL A 264 -11.69 -15.49 13.63
C VAL A 264 -12.68 -16.05 12.62
N LYS A 265 -14.00 -15.95 12.88
CA LYS A 265 -15.03 -16.38 11.91
C LYS A 265 -15.04 -15.54 10.65
N MET A 266 -14.71 -14.26 10.78
CA MET A 266 -14.61 -13.32 9.67
C MET A 266 -13.32 -13.58 8.87
N LEU A 267 -12.18 -13.75 9.53
CA LEU A 267 -10.90 -14.14 8.91
C LEU A 267 -11.00 -15.39 8.04
N GLN A 268 -11.71 -16.43 8.51
CA GLN A 268 -11.94 -17.66 7.75
C GLN A 268 -12.72 -17.45 6.43
N ARG A 269 -13.34 -16.29 6.27
CA ARG A 269 -14.23 -15.95 5.15
C ARG A 269 -13.72 -14.78 4.31
N ILE A 270 -12.64 -14.11 4.73
CA ILE A 270 -11.98 -13.08 3.94
C ILE A 270 -11.36 -13.76 2.71
N ASP A 271 -11.94 -13.45 1.56
CA ASP A 271 -11.43 -13.77 0.23
C ASP A 271 -11.06 -12.45 -0.47
N ASP A 272 -10.32 -12.51 -1.58
CA ASP A 272 -9.96 -11.34 -2.39
C ASP A 272 -11.20 -10.53 -2.82
N GLN A 273 -12.39 -11.15 -2.84
CA GLN A 273 -13.68 -10.49 -3.09
C GLN A 273 -14.07 -9.47 -2.00
N ILE A 274 -13.74 -9.72 -0.73
CA ILE A 274 -14.08 -8.78 0.36
C ILE A 274 -13.21 -7.52 0.26
N ALA A 275 -11.99 -7.61 -0.26
CA ALA A 275 -11.16 -6.43 -0.49
C ALA A 275 -11.75 -5.47 -1.54
N ARG A 276 -12.66 -5.93 -2.40
CA ARG A 276 -13.34 -5.08 -3.40
C ARG A 276 -14.28 -4.06 -2.79
N ILE A 277 -14.78 -4.33 -1.57
CA ILE A 277 -15.63 -3.41 -0.79
C ILE A 277 -15.00 -2.03 -0.68
N PHE A 278 -13.68 -1.97 -0.51
CA PHE A 278 -12.98 -0.71 -0.31
C PHE A 278 -12.99 0.20 -1.55
N PHE A 279 -13.36 -0.32 -2.71
CA PHE A 279 -13.40 0.39 -3.99
C PHE A 279 -14.83 0.60 -4.52
N ALA A 280 -15.85 0.10 -3.83
CA ALA A 280 -17.25 0.24 -4.20
C ALA A 280 -17.91 1.41 -3.46
N LYS A 281 -18.92 2.04 -4.09
CA LYS A 281 -19.72 3.09 -3.42
C LYS A 281 -20.74 2.47 -2.47
N TYR A 282 -21.36 1.37 -2.89
CA TYR A 282 -22.37 0.65 -2.13
C TYR A 282 -22.01 -0.83 -2.03
N VAL A 283 -22.24 -1.41 -0.86
CA VAL A 283 -21.91 -2.81 -0.57
C VAL A 283 -23.19 -3.57 -0.26
N VAL A 284 -23.48 -4.59 -1.06
CA VAL A 284 -24.64 -5.46 -0.85
C VAL A 284 -24.18 -6.79 -0.29
N ILE A 285 -24.63 -7.14 0.91
CA ILE A 285 -24.36 -8.44 1.52
C ILE A 285 -25.55 -9.35 1.25
N ILE A 286 -25.30 -10.48 0.60
CA ILE A 286 -26.29 -11.53 0.33
C ILE A 286 -25.95 -12.79 1.13
N GLU A 287 -26.96 -13.61 1.40
CA GLU A 287 -26.78 -14.82 2.20
C GLU A 287 -25.91 -15.88 1.50
N GLY A 288 -26.20 -16.22 0.23
CA GLY A 288 -25.57 -17.33 -0.46
C GLY A 288 -25.46 -17.20 -1.98
N ASP A 289 -25.22 -18.35 -2.63
CA ASP A 289 -25.01 -18.43 -4.08
C ASP A 289 -26.32 -18.32 -4.88
N THR A 290 -27.46 -18.71 -4.28
CA THR A 290 -28.77 -18.63 -4.94
C THR A 290 -29.13 -17.17 -5.25
N GLU A 291 -28.99 -16.29 -4.27
CA GLU A 291 -29.26 -14.85 -4.40
C GLU A 291 -28.30 -14.22 -5.42
N ALA A 292 -27.03 -14.63 -5.41
CA ALA A 292 -26.02 -14.12 -6.34
C ALA A 292 -26.38 -14.40 -7.80
N VAL A 293 -26.87 -15.62 -8.08
CA VAL A 293 -27.30 -16.03 -9.42
C VAL A 293 -28.52 -15.24 -9.86
N VAL A 294 -29.56 -15.18 -9.02
CA VAL A 294 -30.82 -14.50 -9.35
C VAL A 294 -30.59 -13.00 -9.58
N ILE A 295 -29.86 -12.34 -8.67
CA ILE A 295 -29.53 -10.91 -8.79
C ILE A 295 -28.69 -10.67 -10.05
N GLY A 296 -27.67 -11.51 -10.31
CA GLY A 296 -26.84 -11.41 -11.50
C GLY A 296 -27.63 -11.52 -12.81
N GLU A 297 -28.55 -12.49 -12.89
CA GLU A 297 -29.42 -12.69 -14.06
C GLU A 297 -30.44 -11.56 -14.22
N SER A 298 -30.88 -10.96 -13.13
CA SER A 298 -31.80 -9.82 -13.14
C SER A 298 -31.11 -8.56 -13.66
N ILE A 299 -29.89 -8.30 -13.19
CA ILE A 299 -29.10 -7.13 -13.59
C ILE A 299 -28.76 -7.16 -15.08
N LYS A 300 -28.50 -8.34 -15.67
CA LYS A 300 -28.22 -8.50 -17.11
C LYS A 300 -29.37 -8.07 -18.02
N ARG A 301 -30.61 -8.04 -17.51
CA ARG A 301 -31.83 -7.67 -18.25
C ARG A 301 -32.16 -6.17 -18.14
N LEU A 302 -31.37 -5.41 -17.39
CA LEU A 302 -31.47 -3.96 -17.35
C LEU A 302 -30.99 -3.34 -18.67
N PRO A 303 -31.48 -2.13 -19.02
CA PRO A 303 -30.87 -1.33 -20.08
C PRO A 303 -29.37 -1.14 -19.84
N GLN A 304 -28.57 -1.18 -20.92
CA GLN A 304 -27.09 -1.17 -20.85
C GLN A 304 -26.52 -0.01 -20.01
N GLU A 305 -27.12 1.17 -20.10
CA GLU A 305 -26.71 2.35 -19.32
C GLU A 305 -26.82 2.08 -17.81
N ARG A 306 -27.98 1.59 -17.37
CA ARG A 306 -28.23 1.26 -15.96
C ARG A 306 -27.38 0.09 -15.48
N TYR A 307 -27.22 -0.93 -16.32
CA TYR A 307 -26.32 -2.03 -16.07
C TYR A 307 -24.90 -1.52 -15.75
N ASN A 308 -24.35 -0.65 -16.60
CA ASN A 308 -23.01 -0.09 -16.43
C ASN A 308 -22.87 0.73 -15.13
N HIS A 309 -23.87 1.55 -14.79
CA HIS A 309 -23.87 2.32 -13.54
C HIS A 309 -23.92 1.41 -12.31
N LEU A 310 -24.77 0.38 -12.34
CA LEU A 310 -24.93 -0.54 -11.21
C LEU A 310 -23.65 -1.35 -10.96
N ILE A 311 -23.04 -1.93 -12.00
CA ILE A 311 -21.81 -2.72 -11.84
C ILE A 311 -20.59 -1.89 -11.41
N CYS A 312 -20.61 -0.58 -11.65
CA CYS A 312 -19.54 0.33 -11.25
C CYS A 312 -19.66 0.76 -9.78
N ASP A 313 -20.89 0.98 -9.32
CA ASP A 313 -21.15 1.58 -8.01
C ASP A 313 -21.40 0.53 -6.90
N PHE A 314 -21.90 -0.67 -7.24
CA PHE A 314 -22.26 -1.71 -6.28
C PHE A 314 -21.32 -2.92 -6.32
N GLU A 315 -20.89 -3.38 -5.15
CA GLU A 315 -20.22 -4.67 -4.98
C GLU A 315 -21.12 -5.64 -4.20
N ILE A 316 -21.32 -6.86 -4.72
CA ILE A 316 -22.20 -7.87 -4.13
C ILE A 316 -21.37 -8.97 -3.47
N ILE A 317 -21.65 -9.25 -2.19
CA ILE A 317 -20.80 -10.09 -1.35
C ILE A 317 -21.58 -11.19 -0.68
N LYS A 318 -21.05 -12.40 -0.80
CA LYS A 318 -21.65 -13.62 -0.26
C LYS A 318 -21.19 -13.82 1.17
N ALA A 319 -22.11 -13.70 2.13
CA ALA A 319 -21.82 -14.02 3.53
C ALA A 319 -21.62 -15.52 3.77
N ARG A 320 -22.17 -16.39 2.90
CA ARG A 320 -22.17 -17.85 3.01
C ARG A 320 -22.89 -18.30 4.29
N GLY A 321 -24.12 -17.82 4.45
CA GLY A 321 -25.05 -18.15 5.53
C GLY A 321 -25.29 -17.02 6.52
N LYS A 322 -26.51 -16.98 7.05
CA LYS A 322 -27.05 -15.95 7.95
C LYS A 322 -26.20 -15.60 9.17
N ALA A 323 -25.59 -16.60 9.82
CA ALA A 323 -24.78 -16.40 11.01
C ALA A 323 -23.49 -15.59 10.77
N ALA A 324 -23.06 -15.48 9.51
CA ALA A 324 -21.85 -14.74 9.13
C ALA A 324 -22.13 -13.32 8.65
N ILE A 325 -23.39 -12.99 8.37
CA ILE A 325 -23.80 -11.62 8.06
C ILE A 325 -23.48 -10.71 9.25
N ILE A 326 -23.77 -11.16 10.48
CA ILE A 326 -23.58 -10.36 11.70
C ILE A 326 -22.13 -9.89 11.89
N PRO A 327 -21.10 -10.76 11.93
CA PRO A 327 -19.72 -10.30 12.09
C PRO A 327 -19.26 -9.45 10.90
N LEU A 328 -19.71 -9.74 9.67
CA LEU A 328 -19.36 -8.96 8.50
C LEU A 328 -19.92 -7.53 8.56
N VAL A 329 -21.21 -7.40 8.91
CA VAL A 329 -21.87 -6.09 9.08
C VAL A 329 -21.19 -5.28 10.16
N LYS A 330 -20.96 -5.86 11.36
CA LYS A 330 -20.28 -5.14 12.44
C LYS A 330 -18.92 -4.60 11.99
N TYR A 331 -18.18 -5.40 11.22
CA TYR A 331 -16.86 -5.02 10.71
C TYR A 331 -16.95 -3.88 9.68
N LEU A 332 -17.86 -3.97 8.71
CA LEU A 332 -18.05 -2.92 7.71
C LEU A 332 -18.55 -1.62 8.33
N THR A 333 -19.48 -1.71 9.28
CA THR A 333 -19.96 -0.54 10.03
C THR A 333 -18.84 0.10 10.86
N ALA A 334 -17.98 -0.71 11.51
CA ALA A 334 -16.79 -0.20 12.21
C ALA A 334 -15.80 0.50 11.27
N MET A 335 -15.77 0.10 10.00
CA MET A 335 -15.02 0.77 8.94
C MET A 335 -15.73 2.01 8.38
N GLY A 336 -16.92 2.38 8.86
CA GLY A 336 -17.68 3.51 8.33
C GLY A 336 -18.26 3.27 6.94
N ILE A 337 -18.38 2.00 6.53
CA ILE A 337 -19.06 1.56 5.32
C ILE A 337 -20.50 1.23 5.68
N GLU A 338 -21.44 1.64 4.85
CA GLU A 338 -22.88 1.43 5.09
C GLU A 338 -23.41 0.26 4.26
N PRO A 339 -23.51 -0.98 4.82
CA PRO A 339 -23.92 -2.14 4.05
C PRO A 339 -25.43 -2.19 3.82
N ILE A 340 -25.82 -2.73 2.65
CA ILE A 340 -27.18 -3.15 2.33
C ILE A 340 -27.24 -4.67 2.51
N VAL A 341 -27.93 -5.12 3.54
CA VAL A 341 -28.03 -6.54 3.87
C VAL A 341 -29.31 -7.13 3.30
N VAL A 342 -29.16 -8.15 2.47
CA VAL A 342 -30.25 -8.91 1.87
C VAL A 342 -30.25 -10.31 2.48
N HIS A 343 -31.33 -10.65 3.19
CA HIS A 343 -31.44 -11.96 3.83
C HIS A 343 -32.89 -12.45 3.89
N ASP A 344 -33.04 -13.76 4.04
CA ASP A 344 -34.33 -14.44 4.12
C ASP A 344 -34.97 -14.25 5.51
N ARG A 345 -36.31 -14.27 5.62
CA ARG A 345 -36.98 -14.20 6.94
C ARG A 345 -36.93 -15.55 7.68
N ASP A 346 -37.01 -16.66 6.94
CA ASP A 346 -36.97 -18.04 7.42
C ASP A 346 -37.91 -18.35 8.62
N GLU A 347 -39.15 -17.87 8.65
CA GLU A 347 -40.06 -18.02 9.79
C GLU A 347 -40.28 -19.50 10.18
N ALA A 348 -40.23 -20.40 9.20
CA ALA A 348 -40.35 -21.85 9.39
C ALA A 348 -39.08 -22.55 9.93
N THR A 349 -37.94 -21.85 10.03
CA THR A 349 -36.66 -22.43 10.48
C THR A 349 -36.21 -21.80 11.82
N PRO A 350 -36.52 -22.41 12.98
CA PRO A 350 -36.31 -21.81 14.31
C PRO A 350 -34.86 -21.40 14.62
N GLY A 351 -33.88 -21.98 13.91
CA GLY A 351 -32.47 -21.61 14.01
C GLY A 351 -32.12 -20.32 13.27
N ALA A 352 -32.77 -20.04 12.13
CA ALA A 352 -32.47 -18.91 11.26
C ALA A 352 -33.20 -17.61 11.68
N VAL A 353 -34.44 -17.72 12.19
CA VAL A 353 -35.21 -16.58 12.74
C VAL A 353 -34.46 -15.85 13.86
N LYS A 354 -33.70 -16.60 14.67
CA LYS A 354 -32.92 -16.06 15.80
C LYS A 354 -31.85 -15.07 15.38
N PHE A 355 -31.44 -15.07 14.11
CA PHE A 355 -30.42 -14.16 13.58
C PHE A 355 -31.01 -12.86 13.01
N ASN A 356 -32.32 -12.78 12.75
CA ASN A 356 -32.94 -11.58 12.15
C ASN A 356 -32.79 -10.34 13.05
N ALA A 357 -33.11 -10.45 14.34
CA ALA A 357 -32.99 -9.34 15.27
C ALA A 357 -31.51 -8.92 15.52
N PRO A 358 -30.55 -9.84 15.70
CA PRO A 358 -29.13 -9.50 15.73
C PRO A 358 -28.60 -8.81 14.47
N ILE A 359 -29.06 -9.21 13.26
CA ILE A 359 -28.65 -8.56 12.01
C ILE A 359 -29.18 -7.12 11.96
N LEU A 360 -30.46 -6.91 12.28
CA LEU A 360 -31.06 -5.58 12.33
C LEU A 360 -30.32 -4.66 13.33
N ASN A 361 -29.98 -5.19 14.51
CA ASN A 361 -29.24 -4.45 15.53
C ASN A 361 -27.79 -4.16 15.10
N ALA A 362 -27.14 -5.06 14.35
CA ALA A 362 -25.79 -4.87 13.87
C ALA A 362 -25.70 -3.83 12.74
N VAL A 363 -26.71 -3.79 11.86
CA VAL A 363 -26.82 -2.75 10.82
C VAL A 363 -27.17 -1.40 11.46
N GLY A 364 -28.14 -1.40 12.38
CA GLY A 364 -28.54 -0.19 13.11
C GLY A 364 -28.95 0.95 12.17
N GLN A 365 -28.43 2.16 12.44
CA GLN A 365 -28.62 3.34 11.59
C GLN A 365 -27.58 3.46 10.47
N HIS A 366 -26.62 2.55 10.40
CA HIS A 366 -25.44 2.63 9.54
C HIS A 366 -25.58 1.76 8.29
N GLY A 367 -26.80 1.55 7.80
CA GLY A 367 -27.06 0.74 6.61
C GLY A 367 -28.54 0.42 6.44
N ARG A 368 -28.85 -0.52 5.56
CA ARG A 368 -30.22 -0.92 5.26
C ARG A 368 -30.36 -2.44 5.28
N VAL A 369 -31.47 -2.94 5.81
CA VAL A 369 -31.82 -4.36 5.72
C VAL A 369 -33.01 -4.54 4.79
N VAL A 370 -32.87 -5.40 3.80
CA VAL A 370 -33.93 -5.84 2.89
C VAL A 370 -34.22 -7.30 3.20
N GLN A 371 -35.38 -7.55 3.80
CA GLN A 371 -35.82 -8.91 4.11
C GLN A 371 -36.69 -9.46 2.98
N MET A 372 -36.38 -10.66 2.51
CA MET A 372 -37.28 -11.45 1.67
C MET A 372 -38.42 -12.02 2.51
N GLN A 373 -39.57 -12.33 1.90
CA GLN A 373 -40.72 -12.84 2.63
C GLN A 373 -40.40 -14.06 3.48
N GLU A 374 -39.93 -15.14 2.88
CA GLU A 374 -39.57 -16.38 3.59
C GLU A 374 -38.31 -16.99 3.00
N CYS A 375 -38.26 -17.17 1.68
CA CYS A 375 -37.04 -17.45 0.91
C CYS A 375 -37.06 -16.76 -0.46
N ILE A 376 -35.93 -16.73 -1.16
CA ILE A 376 -35.85 -16.16 -2.51
C ILE A 376 -36.80 -16.86 -3.49
N GLU A 377 -37.04 -18.16 -3.30
CA GLU A 377 -37.93 -18.95 -4.15
C GLU A 377 -39.40 -18.47 -4.07
N ASP A 378 -39.83 -17.93 -2.92
CA ASP A 378 -41.18 -17.37 -2.75
C ASP A 378 -41.36 -16.03 -3.48
N GLU A 379 -40.31 -15.20 -3.51
CA GLU A 379 -40.31 -13.94 -4.27
C GLU A 379 -40.31 -14.18 -5.78
N LEU A 380 -39.77 -15.33 -6.20
CA LEU A 380 -39.73 -15.80 -7.57
C LEU A 380 -40.92 -16.69 -7.95
N GLU A 381 -41.83 -16.97 -7.00
CA GLU A 381 -43.05 -17.76 -7.18
C GLU A 381 -42.84 -19.24 -7.59
N TYR A 382 -41.75 -19.87 -7.11
CA TYR A 382 -41.53 -21.32 -7.32
C TYR A 382 -41.19 -22.07 -6.02
N SER A 383 -41.30 -23.40 -6.05
CA SER A 383 -41.11 -24.23 -4.86
C SER A 383 -39.65 -24.36 -4.45
N ALA A 384 -39.35 -24.09 -3.18
CA ALA A 384 -38.00 -24.20 -2.62
C ALA A 384 -37.41 -25.61 -2.81
N PRO A 385 -36.33 -25.76 -3.60
CA PRO A 385 -35.78 -27.06 -3.91
C PRO A 385 -34.90 -27.61 -2.78
N THR A 386 -34.90 -28.93 -2.64
CA THR A 386 -34.16 -29.65 -1.58
C THR A 386 -32.65 -29.80 -1.87
N SER A 387 -32.25 -29.69 -3.14
CA SER A 387 -30.87 -29.80 -3.61
C SER A 387 -30.64 -28.89 -4.82
N GLU A 388 -29.40 -28.47 -5.02
CA GLU A 388 -28.95 -27.65 -6.17
C GLU A 388 -29.73 -26.34 -6.34
N LYS A 389 -29.98 -25.66 -5.21
CA LYS A 389 -30.70 -24.38 -5.19
C LYS A 389 -30.18 -23.37 -6.22
N PRO A 390 -28.85 -23.14 -6.37
CA PRO A 390 -28.35 -22.15 -7.33
C PRO A 390 -28.65 -22.52 -8.79
N TYR A 391 -28.56 -23.80 -9.15
CA TYR A 391 -28.82 -24.27 -10.52
C TYR A 391 -30.31 -24.18 -10.86
N LYS A 392 -31.19 -24.56 -9.95
CA LYS A 392 -32.64 -24.47 -10.16
C LYS A 392 -33.13 -23.03 -10.19
N ALA A 393 -32.53 -22.15 -9.39
CA ALA A 393 -32.77 -20.72 -9.48
C ALA A 393 -32.37 -20.18 -10.86
N TYR A 394 -31.22 -20.61 -11.38
CA TYR A 394 -30.80 -20.27 -12.75
C TYR A 394 -31.78 -20.80 -13.81
N GLU A 395 -32.21 -22.06 -13.74
CA GLU A 395 -33.21 -22.61 -14.66
C GLU A 395 -34.51 -21.80 -14.65
N HIS A 396 -34.96 -21.35 -13.47
CA HIS A 396 -36.11 -20.47 -13.36
C HIS A 396 -35.86 -19.12 -14.05
N THR A 397 -34.67 -18.53 -13.90
CA THR A 397 -34.33 -17.27 -14.58
C THR A 397 -34.30 -17.38 -16.11
N LEU A 398 -34.08 -18.58 -16.67
CA LEU A 398 -34.15 -18.81 -18.12
C LEU A 398 -35.57 -18.70 -18.68
N SER A 399 -36.59 -18.82 -17.83
CA SER A 399 -37.98 -18.62 -18.24
C SER A 399 -38.34 -17.15 -18.47
N TRP A 400 -37.51 -16.22 -17.97
CA TRP A 400 -37.72 -14.78 -18.15
C TRP A 400 -37.30 -14.35 -19.55
N GLY A 401 -38.02 -13.39 -20.12
CA GLY A 401 -37.62 -12.71 -21.35
C GLY A 401 -36.33 -11.89 -21.20
N ASP A 402 -35.91 -11.25 -22.28
CA ASP A 402 -34.64 -10.51 -22.34
C ASP A 402 -34.72 -9.12 -21.69
N ASN A 403 -35.92 -8.62 -21.37
CA ASN A 403 -36.10 -7.26 -20.85
C ASN A 403 -36.36 -7.27 -19.35
N TRP A 404 -36.00 -6.16 -18.70
CA TRP A 404 -36.31 -5.90 -17.29
C TRP A 404 -37.78 -6.16 -16.94
N MET A 405 -38.71 -5.75 -17.82
CA MET A 405 -40.15 -5.90 -17.58
C MET A 405 -40.64 -7.35 -17.60
N ASP A 406 -39.85 -8.28 -18.14
CA ASP A 406 -40.18 -9.71 -18.21
C ASP A 406 -39.87 -10.44 -16.88
N ILE A 407 -39.21 -9.76 -15.95
CA ILE A 407 -38.92 -10.26 -14.61
C ILE A 407 -40.18 -10.19 -13.73
N PRO A 408 -40.44 -11.20 -12.87
CA PRO A 408 -41.55 -11.19 -11.92
C PRO A 408 -41.68 -9.88 -11.16
N GLU A 409 -42.91 -9.34 -11.08
CA GLU A 409 -43.17 -8.02 -10.49
C GLU A 409 -42.73 -7.93 -9.02
N LYS A 410 -43.00 -8.98 -8.23
CA LYS A 410 -42.55 -9.09 -6.83
C LYS A 410 -41.04 -8.94 -6.71
N TRP A 411 -40.30 -9.64 -7.58
CA TRP A 411 -38.84 -9.57 -7.60
C TRP A 411 -38.33 -8.20 -8.05
N ARG A 412 -38.98 -7.53 -9.01
CA ARG A 412 -38.63 -6.15 -9.40
C ARG A 412 -38.79 -5.16 -8.26
N VAL A 413 -39.84 -5.30 -7.44
CA VAL A 413 -40.02 -4.46 -6.24
C VAL A 413 -38.88 -4.68 -5.25
N LYS A 414 -38.45 -5.93 -5.03
CA LYS A 414 -37.30 -6.24 -4.17
C LYS A 414 -35.99 -5.69 -4.73
N MET A 415 -35.75 -5.81 -6.03
CA MET A 415 -34.59 -5.20 -6.66
C MET A 415 -34.57 -3.67 -6.51
N LYS A 416 -35.74 -3.01 -6.55
CA LYS A 416 -35.86 -1.58 -6.24
C LYS A 416 -35.55 -1.27 -4.77
N GLU A 417 -35.96 -2.12 -3.83
CA GLU A 417 -35.58 -1.95 -2.41
C GLU A 417 -34.05 -2.04 -2.19
N ILE A 418 -33.39 -2.93 -2.94
CA ILE A 418 -31.94 -3.18 -2.86
C ILE A 418 -31.14 -2.07 -3.57
N PHE A 419 -31.45 -1.78 -4.83
CA PHE A 419 -30.65 -0.92 -5.70
C PHE A 419 -31.22 0.49 -5.90
N GLY A 420 -32.43 0.76 -5.42
CA GLY A 420 -33.07 2.08 -5.55
C GLY A 420 -33.30 2.48 -7.02
N ASP A 421 -33.02 3.74 -7.33
CA ASP A 421 -33.27 4.34 -8.64
C ASP A 421 -32.37 3.78 -9.76
N TYR A 422 -31.34 3.00 -9.43
CA TYR A 422 -30.45 2.36 -10.41
C TYR A 422 -31.17 1.32 -11.28
N VAL A 423 -32.33 0.83 -10.85
CA VAL A 423 -33.15 -0.15 -11.60
C VAL A 423 -34.44 0.43 -12.18
N GLU A 424 -34.74 1.72 -11.92
CA GLU A 424 -35.98 2.42 -12.33
C GLU A 424 -35.89 3.12 -13.66
#